data_AF-A0A167NB81-F1
#
_entry.id   AF-A0A167NB81-F1
#
_cell.length_a   1.000
_cell.length_b   1.000
_cell.length_c   1.000
_cell.angle_alpha   90.00
_cell.angle_beta   90.00
_cell.angle_gamma   90.00
#
_symmetry.space_group_name_H-M   'P 1'
#
loop_
_entity.id
_entity.type
_entity.pdbx_description
1 polymer ?
#
loop_
_entity_poly.entity_id
_entity_poly.type
_entity_poly.pdbx_seq_one_letter_code
_entity_poly.pdbx_strand_id
1 'polypeptide(L)'
;MEKVMGNRKTGSPAVCDTTKPMEWIHDKDGKQSNGDDDNTDEESAENSHSSNNEEYDSQNDNMSVLCSPPSKSSSSRKRRRVDIKYKELAEELEVLKDDLYIKQERKFIHRKFENMMKAVAELIKVQNWSDEKVQEQTDDVYNKTYGS
;
A
#
# COMPACT_ATOMS: atom_id res chain seq x y z
N MET A 1 -27.66 20.86 48.55
CA MET A 1 -27.59 19.80 47.52
C MET A 1 -26.21 19.86 46.90
N GLU A 2 -25.31 19.01 47.36
CA GLU A 2 -23.91 18.93 46.93
C GLU A 2 -23.79 17.78 45.92
N LYS A 3 -23.25 18.04 44.73
CA LYS A 3 -23.10 17.03 43.68
C LYS A 3 -21.77 16.30 43.88
N VAL A 4 -21.84 15.03 44.25
CA VAL A 4 -20.68 14.12 44.34
C VAL A 4 -20.10 13.90 42.94
N MET A 5 -18.88 14.38 42.69
CA MET A 5 -18.12 14.02 41.49
C MET A 5 -17.52 12.62 41.69
N GLY A 6 -18.01 11.64 40.93
CA GLY A 6 -17.47 10.29 40.91
C GLY A 6 -16.06 10.29 40.29
N ASN A 7 -15.08 9.83 41.07
CA ASN A 7 -13.69 9.63 40.63
C ASN A 7 -13.65 8.55 39.54
N ARG A 8 -13.49 8.95 38.26
CA ARG A 8 -13.12 8.02 37.19
C ARG A 8 -11.62 7.72 37.34
N LYS A 9 -11.28 6.51 37.78
CA LYS A 9 -9.92 5.98 37.64
C LYS A 9 -9.59 5.93 36.15
N THR A 10 -8.73 6.82 35.68
CA THR A 10 -8.07 6.69 34.38
C THR A 10 -7.13 5.51 34.47
N GLY A 11 -7.52 4.38 33.88
CA GLY A 11 -6.63 3.22 33.73
C GLY A 11 -5.41 3.63 32.90
N SER A 12 -4.22 3.23 33.35
CA SER A 12 -2.97 3.44 32.62
C SER A 12 -3.07 2.86 31.21
N PRO A 13 -2.41 3.46 30.19
CA PRO A 13 -2.38 2.89 28.85
C PRO A 13 -1.80 1.49 28.91
N ALA A 14 -2.44 0.53 28.24
CA ALA A 14 -1.88 -0.81 28.08
C ALA A 14 -0.55 -0.68 27.33
N VAL A 15 0.54 -0.96 28.03
CA VAL A 15 1.87 -1.05 27.42
C VAL A 15 1.90 -2.38 26.68
N CYS A 16 1.76 -2.34 25.36
CA CYS A 16 1.89 -3.54 24.53
C CYS A 16 3.32 -4.06 24.65
N ASP A 17 3.47 -5.25 25.21
CA ASP A 17 4.74 -5.94 25.39
C ASP A 17 5.31 -6.33 24.01
N THR A 18 6.29 -5.58 23.51
CA THR A 18 6.90 -5.75 22.18
C THR A 18 7.89 -6.91 22.10
N THR A 19 8.04 -7.68 23.17
CA THR A 19 8.95 -8.83 23.22
C THR A 19 8.41 -10.09 22.55
N LYS A 20 7.13 -10.10 22.16
CA LYS A 20 6.51 -11.22 21.44
C LYS A 20 6.44 -10.93 19.94
N PRO A 21 6.89 -11.87 19.07
CA PRO A 21 6.68 -11.74 17.63
C PRO A 21 5.18 -11.76 17.34
N MET A 22 4.73 -10.88 16.44
CA MET A 22 3.34 -10.78 16.01
C MET A 22 2.97 -12.07 15.27
N GLU A 23 2.01 -12.83 15.80
CA GLU A 23 1.52 -14.04 15.15
C GLU A 23 0.85 -13.66 13.82
N TRP A 24 1.39 -14.17 12.71
CA TRP A 24 0.80 -14.02 11.40
C TRP A 24 -0.41 -14.96 11.31
N ILE A 25 -1.61 -14.41 11.43
CA ILE A 25 -2.85 -15.15 11.22
C ILE A 25 -2.96 -15.42 9.72
N HIS A 26 -2.79 -16.68 9.31
CA HIS A 26 -3.09 -17.12 7.96
C HIS A 26 -4.61 -17.35 7.84
N ASP A 27 -5.33 -16.37 7.33
CA ASP A 27 -6.71 -16.57 6.88
C ASP A 27 -6.69 -17.43 5.62
N LYS A 28 -6.66 -18.75 5.82
CA LYS A 28 -7.09 -19.70 4.80
C LYS A 28 -8.61 -19.66 4.81
N ASP A 29 -9.18 -18.83 3.94
CA ASP A 29 -10.51 -18.93 3.32
C ASP A 29 -11.05 -17.56 2.85
N GLY A 30 -10.16 -16.69 2.35
CA GLY A 30 -10.58 -15.54 1.56
C GLY A 30 -11.10 -15.99 0.20
N LYS A 31 -12.39 -16.34 0.11
CA LYS A 31 -13.08 -16.48 -1.18
C LYS A 31 -12.84 -15.22 -2.00
N GLN A 32 -12.06 -15.34 -3.06
CA GLN A 32 -11.97 -14.32 -4.10
C GLN A 32 -13.30 -14.34 -4.85
N SER A 33 -14.20 -13.40 -4.54
CA SER A 33 -15.32 -13.13 -5.44
C SER A 33 -14.76 -12.32 -6.61
N ASN A 34 -14.62 -12.96 -7.76
CA ASN A 34 -14.60 -12.24 -9.02
C ASN A 34 -16.00 -11.63 -9.18
N GLY A 35 -16.13 -10.37 -8.78
CA GLY A 35 -17.25 -9.56 -9.23
C GLY A 35 -16.95 -9.24 -10.69
N ASP A 36 -17.58 -9.98 -11.59
CA ASP A 36 -17.74 -9.54 -12.97
C ASP A 36 -18.60 -8.27 -12.91
N ASP A 37 -17.96 -7.11 -13.10
CA ASP A 37 -18.66 -5.86 -13.38
C ASP A 37 -19.21 -5.95 -14.81
N ASP A 38 -20.31 -6.70 -14.96
CA ASP A 38 -21.17 -6.72 -16.14
C ASP A 38 -21.84 -5.35 -16.26
N ASN A 39 -21.12 -4.42 -16.89
CA ASN A 39 -21.64 -3.13 -17.30
C ASN A 39 -22.08 -3.23 -18.77
N THR A 40 -23.09 -4.07 -19.04
CA THR A 40 -23.82 -3.97 -20.30
C THR A 40 -24.73 -2.73 -20.20
N ASP A 41 -24.21 -1.58 -20.64
CA ASP A 41 -25.06 -0.44 -21.03
C ASP A 41 -25.18 -0.46 -22.55
N GLU A 42 -26.00 -1.39 -23.05
CA GLU A 42 -26.44 -1.41 -24.44
C GLU A 42 -27.82 -0.76 -24.51
N GLU A 43 -27.88 0.55 -24.26
CA GLU A 43 -29.02 1.38 -24.66
C GLU A 43 -28.99 1.50 -26.20
N SER A 44 -29.54 0.49 -26.86
CA SER A 44 -29.81 0.50 -28.29
C SER A 44 -30.76 1.65 -28.61
N ALA A 45 -30.27 2.63 -29.36
CA ALA A 45 -31.06 3.68 -29.96
C ALA A 45 -32.04 3.06 -30.98
N GLU A 46 -33.33 3.03 -30.65
CA GLU A 46 -34.39 2.86 -31.65
C GLU A 46 -35.27 4.10 -31.69
N ASN A 47 -34.94 4.96 -32.65
CA ASN A 47 -35.79 5.99 -33.20
C ASN A 47 -36.98 5.33 -33.92
N SER A 48 -38.19 5.44 -33.38
CA SER A 48 -39.43 5.20 -34.13
C SER A 48 -40.23 6.49 -34.20
N HIS A 49 -40.08 7.18 -35.33
CA HIS A 49 -40.98 8.25 -35.75
C HIS A 49 -42.38 7.66 -36.01
N SER A 50 -43.39 8.12 -35.28
CA SER A 50 -44.77 8.10 -35.78
C SER A 50 -45.37 9.49 -35.64
N SER A 51 -45.39 10.21 -36.76
CA SER A 51 -46.17 11.42 -36.95
C SER A 51 -47.66 11.10 -36.92
N ASN A 52 -48.44 11.83 -36.13
CA ASN A 52 -49.80 12.23 -36.49
C ASN A 52 -50.19 13.52 -35.77
N ASN A 53 -50.17 14.57 -36.58
CA ASN A 53 -50.95 15.80 -36.60
C ASN A 53 -52.00 15.99 -35.49
N GLU A 54 -51.75 16.92 -34.56
CA GLU A 54 -52.79 17.78 -34.01
C GLU A 54 -52.23 19.20 -33.85
N GLU A 55 -52.88 20.11 -34.55
CA GLU A 55 -52.62 21.53 -34.66
C GLU A 55 -52.81 22.20 -33.29
N TYR A 56 -51.71 22.63 -32.68
CA TYR A 56 -51.74 23.57 -31.56
C TYR A 56 -50.89 24.79 -31.91
N ASP A 57 -51.59 25.81 -32.40
CA ASP A 57 -51.06 27.13 -32.66
C ASP A 57 -50.95 27.88 -31.32
N SER A 58 -49.78 27.86 -30.67
CA SER A 58 -49.49 28.80 -29.59
C SER A 58 -47.98 29.01 -29.39
N GLN A 59 -47.52 30.15 -29.91
CA GLN A 59 -46.51 31.04 -29.35
C GLN A 59 -45.15 30.41 -28.97
N ASN A 60 -44.19 30.66 -29.86
CA ASN A 60 -42.74 30.62 -29.66
C ASN A 60 -42.31 31.53 -28.51
N ASP A 61 -42.38 31.03 -27.27
CA ASP A 61 -41.58 31.53 -26.18
C ASP A 61 -40.23 30.82 -26.22
N ASN A 62 -39.23 31.59 -26.67
CA ASN A 62 -37.81 31.26 -26.71
C ASN A 62 -37.29 30.97 -25.29
N MET A 63 -37.61 29.78 -24.76
CA MET A 63 -36.95 29.21 -23.60
C MET A 63 -35.64 28.61 -24.05
N SER A 64 -34.72 29.47 -24.51
CA SER A 64 -33.28 29.24 -24.43
C SER A 64 -32.94 29.15 -22.95
N VAL A 65 -33.30 28.03 -22.32
CA VAL A 65 -32.67 27.59 -21.09
C VAL A 65 -31.24 27.34 -21.51
N LEU A 66 -30.39 28.33 -21.23
CA LEU A 66 -28.94 28.18 -21.17
C LEU A 66 -28.68 27.04 -20.18
N CYS A 67 -28.77 25.80 -20.65
CA CYS A 67 -28.29 24.61 -19.99
C CYS A 67 -26.76 24.70 -20.01
N SER A 68 -26.23 25.62 -19.21
CA SER A 68 -24.86 25.52 -18.78
C SER A 68 -24.73 24.14 -18.14
N PRO A 69 -23.79 23.29 -18.57
CA PRO A 69 -23.59 22.00 -17.94
C PRO A 69 -23.46 22.21 -16.43
N PRO A 70 -24.14 21.40 -15.60
CA PRO A 70 -24.17 21.62 -14.16
C PRO A 70 -22.74 21.75 -13.66
N SER A 71 -22.46 22.85 -12.97
CA SER A 71 -21.12 23.10 -12.42
C SER A 71 -20.67 21.86 -11.67
N LYS A 72 -19.48 21.34 -12.00
CA LYS A 72 -18.95 20.09 -11.42
C LYS A 72 -19.18 20.11 -9.91
N SER A 73 -20.08 19.23 -9.44
CA SER A 73 -20.58 19.26 -8.06
C SER A 73 -19.40 19.24 -7.09
N SER A 74 -19.54 19.90 -5.95
CA SER A 74 -18.51 19.89 -4.89
C SER A 74 -18.12 18.45 -4.51
N SER A 75 -19.07 17.51 -4.62
CA SER A 75 -18.87 16.07 -4.47
C SER A 75 -17.87 15.50 -5.49
N SER A 76 -18.00 15.83 -6.79
CA SER A 76 -17.07 15.37 -7.83
C SER A 76 -15.63 15.89 -7.64
N ARG A 77 -15.47 17.12 -7.14
CA ARG A 77 -14.16 17.70 -6.79
C ARG A 77 -13.57 17.07 -5.55
N LYS A 78 -14.39 16.75 -4.55
CA LYS A 78 -13.96 16.04 -3.34
C LYS A 78 -13.47 14.63 -3.67
N ARG A 79 -14.20 13.88 -4.51
CA ARG A 79 -13.77 12.53 -4.96
C ARG A 79 -12.42 12.55 -5.66
N ARG A 80 -12.23 13.42 -6.67
CA ARG A 80 -10.93 13.55 -7.36
C ARG A 80 -9.76 13.86 -6.42
N ARG A 81 -9.97 14.70 -5.40
CA ARG A 81 -8.93 15.00 -4.39
C ARG A 81 -8.58 13.79 -3.53
N VAL A 82 -9.55 12.95 -3.23
CA VAL A 82 -9.35 11.70 -2.50
C VAL A 82 -8.59 10.69 -3.37
N ASP A 83 -8.96 10.55 -4.64
CA ASP A 83 -8.27 9.65 -5.58
C ASP A 83 -6.81 10.03 -5.79
N ILE A 84 -6.51 11.33 -5.90
CA ILE A 84 -5.12 11.82 -5.99
C ILE A 84 -4.33 11.44 -4.75
N LYS A 85 -4.89 11.68 -3.55
CA LYS A 85 -4.23 11.30 -2.29
C LYS A 85 -3.98 9.79 -2.16
N TYR A 86 -4.93 8.96 -2.61
CA TYR A 86 -4.75 7.51 -2.59
C TYR A 86 -3.62 7.07 -3.52
N LYS A 87 -3.49 7.70 -4.70
CA LYS A 87 -2.37 7.42 -5.62
C LYS A 87 -1.03 7.84 -5.02
N GLU A 88 -0.94 9.05 -4.48
CA GLU A 88 0.27 9.54 -3.79
C GLU A 88 0.68 8.59 -2.65
N LEU A 89 -0.28 8.17 -1.81
CA LEU A 89 -0.02 7.22 -0.73
C LEU A 89 0.42 5.84 -1.24
N ALA A 90 -0.11 5.37 -2.37
CA ALA A 90 0.28 4.10 -2.97
C ALA A 90 1.74 4.13 -3.47
N GLU A 91 2.13 5.22 -4.12
CA GLU A 91 3.51 5.44 -4.58
C GLU A 91 4.49 5.52 -3.40
N GLU A 92 4.13 6.24 -2.32
CA GLU A 92 4.93 6.30 -1.10
C GLU A 92 5.10 4.91 -0.45
N LEU A 93 4.04 4.10 -0.43
CA LEU A 93 4.07 2.75 0.14
C LEU A 93 4.98 1.82 -0.67
N GLU A 94 4.96 1.94 -2.00
CA GLU A 94 5.84 1.16 -2.88
C GLU A 94 7.32 1.48 -2.61
N VAL A 95 7.69 2.77 -2.54
CA VAL A 95 9.05 3.20 -2.20
C VAL A 95 9.46 2.68 -0.82
N LEU A 96 8.59 2.79 0.19
CA LEU A 96 8.89 2.29 1.54
C LEU A 96 9.08 0.78 1.60
N LYS A 97 8.33 0.03 0.78
CA LYS A 97 8.45 -1.42 0.66
C LYS A 97 9.82 -1.81 0.08
N ASP A 98 10.25 -1.15 -0.98
CA ASP A 98 11.55 -1.39 -1.60
C ASP A 98 12.69 -1.02 -0.64
N ASP A 99 12.57 0.12 0.05
CA ASP A 99 13.53 0.54 1.08
C ASP A 99 13.66 -0.49 2.20
N LEU A 100 12.53 -1.02 2.68
CA LEU A 100 12.51 -2.04 3.71
C LEU A 100 13.17 -3.33 3.22
N TYR A 101 12.85 -3.75 2.00
CA TYR A 101 13.44 -4.93 1.37
C TYR A 101 14.96 -4.80 1.28
N ILE A 102 15.47 -3.68 0.74
CA ILE A 102 16.91 -3.41 0.62
C ILE A 102 17.58 -3.41 2.00
N LYS A 103 16.96 -2.78 3.01
CA LYS A 103 17.49 -2.79 4.38
C LYS A 103 17.56 -4.20 4.96
N GLN A 104 16.55 -5.01 4.73
CA GLN A 104 16.49 -6.39 5.22
C GLN A 104 17.54 -7.26 4.54
N GLU A 105 17.68 -7.13 3.22
CA GLU A 105 18.68 -7.86 2.43
C GLU A 105 20.11 -7.49 2.87
N ARG A 106 20.41 -6.19 3.04
CA ARG A 106 21.71 -5.74 3.55
C ARG A 106 22.02 -6.30 4.95
N LYS A 107 21.03 -6.29 5.84
CA LYS A 107 21.18 -6.86 7.19
C LYS A 107 21.46 -8.36 7.15
N PHE A 108 20.78 -9.07 6.25
CA PHE A 108 20.98 -10.50 6.04
C PHE A 108 22.40 -10.81 5.52
N ILE A 109 22.83 -10.11 4.46
CA ILE A 109 24.16 -10.25 3.87
C ILE A 109 25.24 -9.96 4.91
N HIS A 110 25.10 -8.87 5.67
CA HIS A 110 26.06 -8.51 6.71
C HIS A 110 26.16 -9.58 7.81
N ARG A 111 25.02 -10.10 8.28
CA ARG A 111 25.00 -11.18 9.28
C ARG A 111 25.67 -12.45 8.76
N LYS A 112 25.49 -12.77 7.47
CA LYS A 112 26.16 -13.90 6.82
C LYS A 112 27.68 -13.70 6.83
N PHE A 113 28.15 -12.52 6.47
CA PHE A 113 29.57 -12.15 6.52
C PHE A 113 30.15 -12.32 7.93
N GLU A 114 29.51 -11.74 8.95
CA GLU A 114 29.96 -11.85 10.35
C GLU A 114 30.10 -13.30 10.82
N ASN A 115 29.13 -14.16 10.47
CA ASN A 115 29.18 -15.58 10.85
C ASN A 115 30.34 -16.30 10.17
N MET A 116 30.60 -16.04 8.88
CA MET A 116 31.73 -16.62 8.17
C MET A 116 33.07 -16.13 8.73
N MET A 117 33.19 -14.84 9.04
CA MET A 117 34.39 -14.29 9.66
C MET A 117 34.67 -14.87 11.04
N LYS A 118 33.63 -15.14 11.84
CA LYS A 118 33.78 -15.87 13.12
C LYS A 118 34.33 -17.27 12.90
N ALA A 119 33.82 -18.00 11.91
CA ALA A 119 34.32 -19.34 11.57
C ALA A 119 35.78 -19.30 11.09
N VAL A 120 36.16 -18.31 10.26
CA VAL A 120 37.57 -18.10 9.87
C VAL A 120 38.43 -17.83 11.10
N ALA A 121 38.01 -16.95 12.00
CA ALA A 121 38.75 -16.65 13.22
C ALA A 121 38.96 -17.88 14.13
N GLU A 122 37.98 -18.78 14.20
CA GLU A 122 38.11 -20.06 14.92
C GLU A 122 39.09 -21.02 14.22
N LEU A 123 39.03 -21.11 12.88
CA LEU A 123 39.95 -21.94 12.10
C LEU A 123 41.41 -21.51 12.26
N ILE A 124 41.67 -20.20 12.28
CA ILE A 124 43.01 -19.64 12.48
C ILE A 124 43.63 -20.12 13.78
N LYS A 125 42.85 -20.11 14.87
CA LYS A 125 43.30 -20.56 16.20
C LYS A 125 43.67 -22.04 16.21
N VAL A 126 42.99 -22.87 15.42
CA VAL A 126 43.21 -24.33 15.41
C VAL A 126 44.33 -24.73 14.46
N GLN A 127 44.45 -24.04 13.32
CA GLN A 127 45.32 -24.47 12.22
C GLN A 127 46.64 -23.68 12.11
N ASN A 128 46.90 -22.69 12.97
CA ASN A 128 48.10 -21.86 12.96
C ASN A 128 48.43 -21.32 11.55
N TRP A 129 47.43 -20.73 10.89
CA TRP A 129 47.62 -20.17 9.56
C TRP A 129 48.61 -19.02 9.55
N SER A 130 49.36 -18.89 8.44
CA SER A 130 50.15 -17.69 8.16
C SER A 130 49.24 -16.50 7.89
N ASP A 131 49.73 -15.29 8.16
CA ASP A 131 48.99 -14.05 7.92
C ASP A 131 48.52 -13.92 6.46
N GLU A 132 49.33 -14.39 5.50
CA GLU A 132 48.99 -14.42 4.06
C GLU A 132 47.74 -15.28 3.80
N LYS A 133 47.65 -16.46 4.42
CA LYS A 133 46.50 -17.36 4.28
C LYS A 133 45.26 -16.80 5.00
N VAL A 134 45.45 -16.11 6.12
CA VAL A 134 44.36 -15.40 6.81
C VAL A 134 43.78 -14.32 5.92
N GLN A 135 44.65 -13.55 5.26
CA GLN A 135 44.24 -12.49 4.37
C GLN A 135 43.51 -13.03 3.14
N GLU A 136 44.06 -14.06 2.48
CA GLU A 136 43.40 -14.74 1.35
C GLU A 136 41.99 -15.22 1.70
N GLN A 137 41.81 -15.86 2.86
CA GLN A 137 40.50 -16.35 3.30
C GLN A 137 39.53 -15.23 3.68
N THR A 138 40.04 -14.13 4.25
CA THR A 138 39.22 -12.96 4.56
C THR A 138 38.70 -12.29 3.29
N ASP A 139 39.57 -12.14 2.28
CA ASP A 139 39.23 -11.57 0.98
C ASP A 139 38.26 -12.48 0.22
N ASP A 140 38.45 -13.80 0.27
CA ASP A 140 37.53 -14.78 -0.32
C ASP A 140 36.14 -14.72 0.34
N VAL A 141 36.06 -14.63 1.67
CA VAL A 141 34.80 -14.44 2.40
C VAL A 141 34.15 -13.11 2.00
N TYR A 142 34.91 -12.02 1.92
CA TYR A 142 34.39 -10.73 1.50
C TYR A 142 33.80 -10.80 0.07
N ASN A 143 34.57 -11.33 -0.88
CA ASN A 143 34.15 -11.45 -2.27
C ASN A 143 32.96 -12.40 -2.44
N LYS A 144 32.87 -13.50 -1.70
CA LYS A 144 31.69 -14.39 -1.72
C LYS A 144 30.43 -13.75 -1.14
N THR A 145 30.57 -12.73 -0.31
CA THR A 145 29.43 -12.09 0.37
C THR A 145 28.98 -10.81 -0.30
N TYR A 146 29.92 -10.05 -0.86
CA TYR A 146 29.70 -8.73 -1.45
C TYR A 146 30.14 -8.61 -2.91
N GLY A 147 30.96 -9.54 -3.41
CA GLY A 147 31.31 -9.64 -4.82
C GLY A 147 30.11 -10.20 -5.59
N SER A 148 29.56 -9.39 -6.48
CA SER A 148 28.55 -9.81 -7.47
C SER A 148 29.19 -10.56 -8.62
#